data_AF-A0A914YNR9-F1
#
_entry.id   AF-A0A914YNR9-F1
#
_cell.length_a   1.000
_cell.length_b   1.000
_cell.length_c   1.000
_cell.angle_alpha   90.00
_cell.angle_beta   90.00
_cell.angle_gamma   90.00
#
_symmetry.space_group_name_H-M   'P 1'
#
loop_
_entity.id
_entity.type
_entity.pdbx_description
1 polymer ?
#
loop_
_entity_poly.entity_id
_entity_poly.type
_entity_poly.pdbx_seq_one_letter_code
_entity_poly.pdbx_strand_id
1 'polypeptide(L)'
;MQTECERDFDKEDYLKAVARAKEYIAAGDLMQVQIGQVITKPFRDSPLSLYRALRSLNPSPYMYFWNFDDFQVVGASPEILVRQEEHRQDGRNMERVTIRPLAGTRKRGATPEADAALAAELKSDPKERAEHLMLIDLARNDIGRIAKTGSVQVTDTMAIERYSHVQHLVSTSAVTADGMSQMDVLRASFPAGTLTGAPKAHRG
;
A
#
# COMPACT_ATOMS: atom_id res chain seq x y z
N MET A 1 26.48 -5.82 18.77
CA MET A 1 25.90 -7.00 19.44
C MET A 1 24.61 -7.35 18.70
N GLN A 2 24.48 -8.56 18.16
CA GLN A 2 23.19 -8.99 17.57
C GLN A 2 22.18 -9.10 18.72
N THR A 3 21.12 -8.32 18.67
CA THR A 3 19.94 -8.52 19.52
C THR A 3 19.11 -9.67 18.94
N GLU A 4 18.43 -10.45 19.79
CA GLU A 4 17.55 -11.54 19.35
C GLU A 4 16.16 -11.00 19.04
N CYS A 5 15.47 -11.62 18.07
CA CYS A 5 14.10 -11.27 17.72
C CYS A 5 13.11 -12.09 18.56
N GLU A 6 12.13 -11.42 19.13
CA GLU A 6 10.99 -11.99 19.84
C GLU A 6 9.79 -12.05 18.90
N ARG A 7 9.10 -13.18 18.89
CA ARG A 7 7.88 -13.41 18.11
C ARG A 7 6.81 -13.94 19.05
N ASP A 8 5.79 -13.13 19.30
CA ASP A 8 4.66 -13.53 20.15
C ASP A 8 3.66 -14.43 19.40
N PHE A 9 3.75 -14.46 18.06
CA PHE A 9 2.93 -15.32 17.22
C PHE A 9 3.75 -16.49 16.68
N ASP A 10 3.44 -17.68 17.18
CA ASP A 10 4.17 -18.88 16.84
C ASP A 10 4.11 -19.18 15.33
N LYS A 11 5.25 -19.64 14.80
CA LYS A 11 5.38 -19.94 13.37
C LYS A 11 4.32 -20.94 12.89
N GLU A 12 4.04 -21.97 13.69
CA GLU A 12 3.04 -22.98 13.34
C GLU A 12 1.65 -22.36 13.25
N ASP A 13 1.31 -21.45 14.17
CA ASP A 13 0.00 -20.81 14.20
C ASP A 13 -0.15 -19.78 13.07
N TYR A 14 0.93 -19.08 12.69
CA TYR A 14 0.95 -18.27 11.48
C TYR A 14 0.66 -19.11 10.23
N LEU A 15 1.28 -20.29 10.11
CA LEU A 15 1.04 -21.19 8.98
C LEU A 15 -0.39 -21.75 8.98
N LYS A 16 -0.95 -22.08 10.15
CA LYS A 16 -2.35 -22.48 10.29
C LYS A 16 -3.29 -21.35 9.88
N ALA A 17 -3.01 -20.10 10.27
CA ALA A 17 -3.80 -18.94 9.86
C ALA A 17 -3.80 -18.73 8.34
N VAL A 18 -2.63 -18.89 7.70
CA VAL A 18 -2.51 -18.85 6.23
C VAL A 18 -3.29 -19.98 5.56
N ALA A 19 -3.23 -21.21 6.09
CA ALA A 19 -3.99 -22.34 5.56
C ALA A 19 -5.50 -22.09 5.66
N ARG A 20 -5.96 -21.60 6.83
CA ARG A 20 -7.36 -21.25 7.05
C ARG A 20 -7.85 -20.12 6.14
N ALA A 21 -7.03 -19.10 5.90
CA ALA A 21 -7.36 -18.04 4.95
C ALA A 21 -7.57 -18.58 3.53
N LYS A 22 -6.76 -19.56 3.09
CA LYS A 22 -6.95 -20.22 1.79
C LYS A 22 -8.26 -20.99 1.71
N GLU A 23 -8.68 -21.63 2.80
CA GLU A 23 -9.99 -22.30 2.87
C GLU A 23 -11.14 -21.31 2.69
N TYR A 24 -11.08 -20.15 3.37
CA TYR A 24 -12.08 -19.08 3.18
C TYR A 24 -12.11 -18.53 1.75
N ILE A 25 -10.94 -18.39 1.11
CA ILE A 25 -10.86 -17.98 -0.29
C ILE A 25 -11.50 -19.04 -1.20
N ALA A 26 -11.19 -20.32 -0.98
CA ALA A 26 -11.75 -21.42 -1.77
C ALA A 26 -13.26 -21.59 -1.58
N ALA A 27 -13.78 -21.28 -0.39
CA ALA A 27 -15.21 -21.28 -0.09
C ALA A 27 -15.95 -20.06 -0.67
N GLY A 28 -15.22 -19.02 -1.10
CA GLY A 28 -15.78 -17.77 -1.62
C GLY A 28 -16.16 -16.75 -0.54
N ASP A 29 -15.72 -16.95 0.71
CA ASP A 29 -16.03 -16.06 1.84
C ASP A 29 -15.28 -14.72 1.73
N LEU A 30 -14.08 -14.74 1.14
CA LEU A 30 -13.26 -13.56 0.87
C LEU A 30 -12.38 -13.79 -0.36
N MET A 31 -11.98 -12.71 -1.04
CA MET A 31 -11.08 -12.75 -2.19
C MET A 31 -9.61 -12.68 -1.78
N GLN A 32 -9.30 -11.87 -0.77
CA GLN A 32 -7.94 -11.65 -0.26
C GLN A 32 -7.99 -11.31 1.23
N VAL A 33 -6.95 -11.70 1.98
CA VAL A 33 -6.69 -11.23 3.34
C VAL A 33 -5.19 -11.05 3.57
N GLN A 34 -4.80 -9.97 4.25
CA GLN A 34 -3.44 -9.72 4.67
C GLN A 34 -3.25 -10.23 6.10
N ILE A 35 -2.36 -11.21 6.28
CA ILE A 35 -1.97 -11.70 7.61
C ILE A 35 -0.63 -11.04 7.97
N GLY A 36 -0.61 -10.30 9.07
CA GLY A 36 0.58 -9.66 9.62
C GLY A 36 1.00 -10.30 10.94
N GLN A 37 2.27 -10.14 11.31
CA GLN A 37 2.78 -10.47 12.63
C GLN A 37 3.69 -9.35 13.13
N VAL A 38 3.72 -9.13 14.43
CA VAL A 38 4.67 -8.21 15.07
C VAL A 38 5.91 -8.99 15.47
N ILE A 39 7.08 -8.43 15.15
CA ILE A 39 8.37 -8.97 15.59
C ILE A 39 9.02 -7.89 16.43
N THR A 40 9.30 -8.22 17.68
CA THR A 40 9.90 -7.29 18.65
C THR A 40 11.38 -7.57 18.77
N LYS A 41 12.17 -6.54 19.04
CA LYS A 41 13.61 -6.66 19.20
C LYS A 41 14.13 -5.57 20.13
N PRO A 42 14.99 -5.91 21.11
CA PRO A 42 15.72 -4.88 21.84
C PRO A 42 16.53 -4.00 20.88
N PHE A 43 16.34 -2.70 20.97
CA PHE A 43 17.05 -1.70 20.17
C PHE A 43 17.76 -0.73 21.11
N ARG A 44 19.09 -0.62 20.97
CA ARG A 44 19.96 0.13 21.89
C ARG A 44 20.62 1.35 21.25
N ASP A 45 20.46 1.52 19.94
CA ASP A 45 21.01 2.66 19.21
C ASP A 45 20.01 3.83 19.22
N SER A 46 20.45 5.00 18.75
CA SER A 46 19.56 6.15 18.58
C SER A 46 18.47 5.84 17.54
N PRO A 47 17.19 6.18 17.80
CA PRO A 47 16.12 6.12 16.82
C PRO A 47 16.44 6.85 15.50
N LEU A 48 17.22 7.94 15.57
CA LEU A 48 17.67 8.65 14.38
C LEU A 48 18.66 7.84 13.54
N SER A 49 19.49 7.00 14.17
CA SER A 49 20.38 6.07 13.47
C SER A 49 19.57 5.03 12.68
N LEU A 50 18.46 4.54 13.22
CA LEU A 50 17.54 3.65 12.50
C LEU A 50 16.96 4.33 11.26
N TYR A 51 16.49 5.58 11.40
CA TYR A 51 15.98 6.36 10.26
C TYR A 51 17.04 6.54 9.17
N ARG A 52 18.27 6.89 9.54
CA ARG A 52 19.38 7.08 8.59
C ARG A 52 19.74 5.77 7.89
N ALA A 53 19.76 4.65 8.62
CA ALA A 53 20.01 3.33 8.05
C ALA A 53 18.91 2.94 7.06
N LEU A 54 17.63 3.11 7.42
CA LEU A 54 16.49 2.85 6.53
C LEU A 54 16.56 3.71 5.27
N ARG A 55 16.83 5.01 5.40
CA ARG A 55 16.96 5.92 4.25
C ARG A 55 18.09 5.52 3.31
N SER A 56 19.19 4.98 3.84
CA SER A 56 20.32 4.52 3.04
C SER A 56 20.06 3.17 2.36
N LEU A 57 19.39 2.24 3.04
CA LEU A 57 19.19 0.87 2.56
C LEU A 57 17.94 0.73 1.69
N ASN A 58 16.85 1.39 2.05
CA ASN A 58 15.56 1.31 1.36
C ASN A 58 14.94 2.72 1.28
N PRO A 59 15.53 3.64 0.49
CA PRO A 59 14.94 4.95 0.29
C PRO A 59 13.54 4.78 -0.30
N SER A 60 12.56 5.42 0.34
CA SER A 60 11.17 5.40 -0.09
C SER A 60 10.67 6.84 -0.30
N PRO A 61 9.69 7.09 -1.19
CA PRO A 61 9.10 8.43 -1.33
C PRO A 61 8.50 8.98 -0.02
N TYR A 62 8.06 8.11 0.90
CA TYR A 62 7.38 8.49 2.14
C TYR A 62 8.15 8.00 3.38
N MET A 63 9.31 8.62 3.63
CA MET A 63 10.10 8.41 4.84
C MET A 63 9.57 9.28 6.00
N TYR A 64 9.50 8.73 7.21
CA TYR A 64 9.09 9.49 8.39
C TYR A 64 9.86 9.10 9.65
N PHE A 65 10.02 10.10 10.52
CA PHE A 65 10.55 9.99 11.86
C PHE A 65 9.68 10.87 12.76
N TRP A 66 8.94 10.23 13.66
CA TRP A 66 8.16 10.93 14.69
C TRP A 66 8.75 10.64 16.05
N ASN A 67 8.94 11.69 16.83
CA ASN A 67 9.38 11.61 18.21
C ASN A 67 8.26 12.13 19.10
N PHE A 68 7.69 11.24 19.92
CA PHE A 68 6.65 11.55 20.90
C PHE A 68 7.23 11.62 22.32
N ASP A 69 8.55 11.84 22.42
CA ASP A 69 9.37 11.80 23.64
C ASP A 69 9.52 10.40 24.24
N ASP A 70 8.43 9.79 24.70
CA ASP A 70 8.42 8.47 25.35
C ASP A 70 8.55 7.31 24.35
N PHE A 71 8.15 7.53 23.10
CA PHE A 71 8.41 6.60 22.00
C PHE A 71 8.67 7.31 20.66
N GLN A 72 9.23 6.55 19.73
CA GLN A 72 9.51 7.01 18.38
C GLN A 72 8.90 6.08 17.35
N VAL A 73 8.45 6.66 16.23
CA VAL A 73 7.96 5.91 15.07
C VAL A 73 8.87 6.22 13.89
N VAL A 74 9.48 5.18 13.33
CA VAL A 74 10.38 5.29 12.19
C VAL A 74 9.88 4.39 11.08
N GLY A 75 9.74 4.94 9.87
CA GLY A 75 9.25 4.15 8.75
C GLY A 75 9.63 4.68 7.38
N ALA A 76 9.45 3.80 6.39
CA ALA A 76 9.72 4.02 4.98
C ALA A 76 8.55 3.44 4.18
N SER A 77 7.44 4.19 4.07
CA SER A 77 6.24 3.67 3.39
C SER A 77 6.45 3.69 1.87
N PRO A 78 6.28 2.55 1.17
CA PRO A 78 6.39 2.50 -0.29
C PRO A 78 5.18 3.13 -1.01
N GLU A 79 4.07 3.28 -0.29
CA GLU A 79 2.74 3.60 -0.81
C GLU A 79 2.07 4.71 0.03
N ILE A 80 1.17 5.48 -0.60
CA ILE A 80 0.25 6.39 0.11
C ILE A 80 -1.07 5.68 0.41
N LEU A 81 -1.65 5.93 1.58
CA LEU A 81 -3.04 5.56 1.84
C LEU A 81 -3.99 6.34 0.93
N VAL A 82 -3.89 7.67 1.00
CA VAL A 82 -4.68 8.63 0.25
C VAL A 82 -3.93 9.96 0.21
N ARG A 83 -4.11 10.72 -0.86
CA ARG A 83 -3.63 12.10 -0.96
C ARG A 83 -4.79 13.01 -1.29
N GLN A 84 -4.93 14.09 -0.55
CA GLN A 84 -5.81 15.21 -0.88
C GLN A 84 -4.93 16.42 -1.17
N GLU A 85 -5.08 17.04 -2.34
CA GLU A 85 -4.30 18.21 -2.75
C GLU A 85 -5.15 19.19 -3.56
N GLU A 86 -4.81 20.47 -3.46
CA GLU A 86 -5.43 21.51 -4.26
C GLU A 86 -5.10 21.30 -5.75
N HIS A 87 -6.13 21.30 -6.58
CA HIS A 87 -6.04 21.11 -8.01
C HIS A 87 -6.85 22.19 -8.73
N ARG A 88 -6.31 22.72 -9.82
CA ARG A 88 -6.98 23.74 -10.62
C ARG A 88 -7.52 23.14 -11.91
N GLN A 89 -8.83 23.18 -12.07
CA GLN A 89 -9.52 22.71 -13.28
C GLN A 89 -10.50 23.79 -13.75
N ASP A 90 -10.45 24.12 -15.04
CA ASP A 90 -11.30 25.16 -15.67
C ASP A 90 -11.30 26.49 -14.90
N GLY A 91 -10.13 26.88 -14.38
CA GLY A 91 -9.94 28.12 -13.63
C GLY A 91 -10.41 28.09 -12.17
N ARG A 92 -11.05 27.02 -11.71
CA ARG A 92 -11.54 26.83 -10.33
C ARG A 92 -10.56 26.00 -9.50
N ASN A 93 -10.40 26.37 -8.24
CA ASN A 93 -9.66 25.57 -7.27
C ASN A 93 -10.61 24.50 -6.71
N MET A 94 -10.15 23.26 -6.71
CA MET A 94 -10.90 22.10 -6.28
C MET A 94 -9.96 21.18 -5.51
N GLU A 95 -10.50 20.37 -4.61
CA GLU A 95 -9.71 19.35 -3.91
C GLU A 95 -9.68 18.08 -4.74
N ARG A 96 -8.49 17.57 -5.06
CA ARG A 96 -8.31 16.28 -5.72
C ARG A 96 -7.89 15.24 -4.70
N VAL A 97 -8.69 14.18 -4.59
CA VAL A 97 -8.38 13.01 -3.78
C VAL A 97 -7.85 11.90 -4.68
N THR A 98 -6.73 11.29 -4.30
CA THR A 98 -6.06 10.26 -5.07
C THR A 98 -5.64 9.09 -4.18
N ILE A 99 -5.92 7.86 -4.62
CA ILE A 99 -5.36 6.61 -4.07
C ILE A 99 -4.59 5.92 -5.19
N ARG A 100 -3.41 5.38 -4.86
CA ARG A 100 -2.47 4.85 -5.85
C ARG A 100 -1.95 3.48 -5.39
N PRO A 101 -2.75 2.40 -5.54
CA PRO A 101 -2.38 1.07 -5.08
C PRO A 101 -1.13 0.54 -5.79
N LEU A 102 -0.34 -0.22 -5.04
CA LEU A 102 0.80 -0.98 -5.54
C LEU A 102 0.50 -2.48 -5.42
N ALA A 103 0.74 -3.22 -6.49
CA ALA A 103 0.62 -4.68 -6.49
C ALA A 103 1.64 -5.33 -7.40
N GLY A 104 1.91 -6.60 -7.11
CA GLY A 104 2.91 -7.40 -7.79
C GLY A 104 4.33 -6.87 -7.60
N THR A 105 5.28 -7.78 -7.48
CA THR A 105 6.67 -7.41 -7.20
C THR A 105 7.59 -8.18 -8.11
N ARG A 106 8.52 -7.47 -8.76
CA ARG A 106 9.72 -8.07 -9.35
C ARG A 106 10.95 -7.30 -8.88
N LYS A 107 12.07 -8.00 -8.74
CA LYS A 107 13.38 -7.37 -8.49
C LYS A 107 13.77 -6.48 -9.68
N ARG A 108 14.64 -5.51 -9.44
CA ARG A 108 15.31 -4.77 -10.54
C ARG A 108 16.29 -5.68 -11.28
N GLY A 109 16.39 -5.49 -12.59
CA GLY A 109 17.38 -6.17 -13.43
C GLY A 109 18.78 -5.59 -13.25
N ALA A 110 19.81 -6.43 -13.43
CA ALA A 110 21.21 -5.99 -13.39
C ALA A 110 21.60 -5.13 -14.60
N THR A 111 20.84 -5.22 -15.71
CA THR A 111 20.99 -4.40 -16.91
C THR A 111 19.65 -3.81 -17.31
N PRO A 112 19.61 -2.72 -18.10
CA PRO A 112 18.36 -2.14 -18.62
C PRO A 112 17.48 -3.15 -19.35
N GLU A 113 18.08 -4.07 -20.11
CA GLU A 113 17.38 -5.10 -20.87
C GLU A 113 16.74 -6.14 -19.94
N ALA A 114 17.49 -6.60 -18.95
CA ALA A 114 16.97 -7.53 -17.94
C ALA A 114 15.86 -6.87 -17.09
N ASP A 115 16.00 -5.59 -16.78
CA ASP A 115 15.01 -4.82 -16.02
C ASP A 115 13.70 -4.65 -16.81
N ALA A 116 13.81 -4.38 -18.11
CA ALA A 116 12.69 -4.30 -19.03
C ALA A 116 11.99 -5.65 -19.23
N ALA A 117 12.75 -6.75 -19.31
CA ALA A 117 12.20 -8.10 -19.41
C ALA A 117 11.37 -8.47 -18.16
N LEU A 118 11.90 -8.20 -16.96
CA LEU A 118 11.20 -8.40 -15.69
C LEU A 118 9.94 -7.53 -15.58
N ALA A 119 9.99 -6.30 -16.09
CA ALA A 119 8.83 -5.41 -16.14
C ALA A 119 7.75 -5.93 -17.09
N ALA A 120 8.14 -6.43 -18.26
CA ALA A 120 7.23 -7.01 -19.24
C ALA A 120 6.58 -8.30 -18.73
N GLU A 121 7.34 -9.14 -18.04
CA GLU A 121 6.85 -10.34 -17.34
C GLU A 121 5.80 -9.96 -16.28
N LEU A 122 6.11 -9.00 -15.40
CA LEU A 122 5.17 -8.54 -14.38
C LEU A 122 3.87 -8.00 -15.00
N LYS A 123 3.97 -7.26 -16.10
CA LYS A 123 2.81 -6.65 -16.77
C LYS A 123 1.92 -7.66 -17.49
N SER A 124 2.47 -8.81 -17.90
CA SER A 124 1.77 -9.88 -18.61
C SER A 124 1.30 -11.01 -17.70
N ASP A 125 1.80 -11.09 -16.46
CA ASP A 125 1.41 -12.10 -15.48
C ASP A 125 -0.10 -11.99 -15.16
N PRO A 126 -0.91 -13.01 -15.52
CA PRO A 126 -2.36 -12.95 -15.34
C PRO A 126 -2.78 -12.88 -13.87
N LYS A 127 -1.99 -13.46 -12.96
CA LYS A 127 -2.26 -13.43 -11.53
C LYS A 127 -2.06 -12.01 -11.00
N GLU A 128 -0.90 -11.41 -11.29
CA GLU A 128 -0.55 -10.06 -10.80
C GLU A 128 -1.53 -9.01 -11.34
N ARG A 129 -1.95 -9.14 -12.59
CA ARG A 129 -2.99 -8.27 -13.19
C ARG A 129 -4.34 -8.42 -12.52
N ALA A 130 -4.75 -9.64 -12.17
CA ALA A 130 -6.03 -9.89 -11.50
C ALA A 130 -6.04 -9.30 -10.08
N GLU A 131 -4.95 -9.50 -9.33
CA GLU A 131 -4.78 -8.92 -8.00
C GLU A 131 -4.76 -7.38 -8.06
N HIS A 132 -4.03 -6.81 -9.03
CA HIS A 132 -3.97 -5.35 -9.20
C HIS A 132 -5.33 -4.76 -9.62
N LEU A 133 -6.10 -5.44 -10.47
CA LEU A 133 -7.45 -5.01 -10.84
C LEU A 133 -8.38 -4.96 -9.64
N MET A 134 -8.33 -5.97 -8.77
CA MET A 134 -9.10 -5.99 -7.52
C MET A 134 -8.74 -4.79 -6.63
N LEU A 135 -7.46 -4.42 -6.53
CA LEU A 135 -7.01 -3.27 -5.77
C LEU A 135 -7.45 -1.93 -6.36
N ILE A 136 -7.49 -1.82 -7.70
CA ILE A 136 -8.09 -0.65 -8.38
C ILE A 136 -9.57 -0.54 -8.00
N ASP A 137 -10.33 -1.63 -8.06
CA ASP A 137 -11.75 -1.61 -7.74
C ASP A 137 -12.00 -1.29 -6.26
N LEU A 138 -11.13 -1.74 -5.36
CA LEU A 138 -11.18 -1.39 -3.94
C LEU A 138 -10.87 0.10 -3.71
N ALA A 139 -9.83 0.63 -4.36
CA ALA A 139 -9.50 2.05 -4.31
C ALA A 139 -10.64 2.93 -4.86
N ARG A 140 -11.28 2.50 -5.96
CA ARG A 140 -12.47 3.16 -6.53
C ARG A 140 -13.66 3.08 -5.58
N ASN A 141 -13.86 1.96 -4.89
CA ASN A 141 -14.92 1.82 -3.89
C ASN A 141 -14.70 2.79 -2.72
N ASP A 142 -13.47 2.91 -2.24
CA ASP A 142 -13.12 3.78 -1.12
C ASP A 142 -13.38 5.27 -1.46
N ILE A 143 -12.78 5.78 -2.54
CA ILE A 143 -13.00 7.18 -2.95
C ILE A 143 -14.40 7.43 -3.52
N GLY A 144 -15.06 6.37 -4.02
CA GLY A 144 -16.44 6.41 -4.50
C GLY A 144 -17.44 6.87 -3.45
N ARG A 145 -17.17 6.66 -2.16
CA ARG A 145 -18.05 7.07 -1.05
C ARG A 145 -18.10 8.59 -0.85
N ILE A 146 -17.07 9.31 -1.31
CA ILE A 146 -16.96 10.77 -1.21
C ILE A 146 -17.01 11.45 -2.59
N ALA A 147 -17.16 10.65 -3.65
CA ALA A 147 -17.22 11.11 -5.03
C ALA A 147 -18.64 11.42 -5.48
N LYS A 148 -18.78 12.34 -6.44
CA LYS A 148 -20.01 12.44 -7.22
C LYS A 148 -20.16 11.17 -8.07
N THR A 149 -21.37 10.65 -8.21
CA THR A 149 -21.64 9.45 -9.02
C THR A 149 -21.02 9.57 -10.42
N GLY A 150 -20.21 8.59 -10.81
CA GLY A 150 -19.54 8.55 -12.12
C GLY A 150 -18.33 9.46 -12.28
N SER A 151 -17.90 10.19 -11.24
CA SER A 151 -16.77 11.13 -11.33
C SER A 151 -15.40 10.53 -11.03
N VAL A 152 -15.34 9.30 -10.50
CA VAL A 152 -14.07 8.61 -10.21
C VAL A 152 -13.37 8.25 -11.52
N GLN A 153 -12.14 8.72 -11.69
CA GLN A 153 -11.29 8.44 -12.83
C GLN A 153 -10.15 7.50 -12.45
N VAL A 154 -9.80 6.58 -13.34
CA VAL A 154 -8.61 5.74 -13.22
C VAL A 154 -7.63 6.13 -14.33
N THR A 155 -6.41 6.51 -13.94
CA THR A 155 -5.31 6.84 -14.84
C THR A 155 -4.10 5.96 -14.54
N ASP A 156 -3.09 5.99 -15.42
CA ASP A 156 -1.84 5.23 -15.26
C ASP A 156 -2.06 3.72 -15.02
N THR A 157 -3.08 3.14 -15.67
CA THR A 157 -3.54 1.79 -15.42
C THR A 157 -2.46 0.74 -15.71
N MET A 158 -2.16 -0.11 -14.72
CA MET A 158 -1.13 -1.16 -14.75
C MET A 158 0.22 -0.66 -15.29
N ALA A 159 0.61 0.55 -14.91
CA ALA A 159 1.92 1.11 -15.24
C ALA A 159 3.02 0.47 -14.36
N ILE A 160 4.26 0.46 -14.84
CA ILE A 160 5.41 -0.04 -14.08
C ILE A 160 6.05 1.12 -13.33
N GLU A 161 6.11 1.02 -12.01
CA GLU A 161 6.84 1.94 -11.14
C GLU A 161 8.11 1.27 -10.61
N ARG A 162 9.25 1.95 -10.77
CA ARG A 162 10.57 1.40 -10.43
C ARG A 162 11.10 2.06 -9.16
N TYR A 163 11.41 1.23 -8.18
CA TYR A 163 12.11 1.60 -6.95
C TYR A 163 13.58 1.15 -7.04
N SER A 164 14.37 1.45 -6.01
CA SER A 164 15.80 1.12 -5.96
C SER A 164 16.08 -0.38 -6.11
N HIS A 165 15.24 -1.24 -5.52
CA HIS A 165 15.47 -2.69 -5.48
C HIS A 165 14.39 -3.52 -6.17
N VAL A 166 13.19 -2.95 -6.33
CA VAL A 166 12.02 -3.64 -6.87
C VAL A 166 11.24 -2.75 -7.84
N GLN A 167 10.29 -3.35 -8.55
CA GLN A 167 9.31 -2.66 -9.38
C GLN A 167 7.93 -3.29 -9.19
N HIS A 168 6.89 -2.46 -9.32
CA HIS A 168 5.49 -2.80 -9.03
C HIS A 168 4.57 -2.36 -10.18
N LEU A 169 3.39 -2.99 -10.25
CA LEU A 169 2.26 -2.42 -10.97
C LEU A 169 1.66 -1.30 -10.13
N VAL A 170 1.37 -0.18 -10.78
CA VAL A 170 0.71 0.97 -10.17
C VAL A 170 -0.48 1.39 -11.00
N SER A 171 -1.50 1.94 -10.35
CA SER A 171 -2.62 2.62 -11.01
C SER A 171 -3.12 3.73 -10.13
N THR A 172 -3.64 4.80 -10.73
CA THR A 172 -4.06 6.00 -10.00
C THR A 172 -5.58 6.10 -10.06
N SER A 173 -6.26 6.04 -8.92
CA SER A 173 -7.70 6.33 -8.82
C SER A 173 -7.87 7.72 -8.20
N ALA A 174 -8.57 8.62 -8.89
CA ALA A 174 -8.73 10.00 -8.47
C ALA A 174 -10.16 10.51 -8.61
N VAL A 175 -10.51 11.48 -7.77
CA VAL A 175 -11.78 12.20 -7.82
C VAL A 175 -11.64 13.61 -7.29
N THR A 176 -12.54 14.49 -7.72
CA THR A 176 -12.69 15.82 -7.14
C THR A 176 -13.67 15.77 -5.96
N ALA A 177 -13.24 16.23 -4.79
CA ALA A 177 -13.98 16.14 -3.54
C ALA A 177 -14.34 17.53 -3.02
N ASP A 178 -15.36 18.14 -3.62
CA ASP A 178 -15.85 19.46 -3.20
C ASP A 178 -16.41 19.43 -1.77
N GLY A 179 -15.87 20.27 -0.88
CA GLY A 179 -16.41 20.45 0.48
C GLY A 179 -16.11 19.32 1.46
N MET A 180 -15.18 18.41 1.14
CA MET A 180 -14.76 17.33 2.04
C MET A 180 -13.53 17.73 2.85
N SER A 181 -13.55 17.46 4.15
CA SER A 181 -12.37 17.63 5.00
C SER A 181 -11.39 16.47 4.81
N GLN A 182 -10.12 16.68 5.17
CA GLN A 182 -9.11 15.62 5.19
C GLN A 182 -9.51 14.43 6.09
N MET A 183 -10.29 14.67 7.14
CA MET A 183 -10.80 13.62 8.02
C MET A 183 -11.90 12.78 7.38
N ASP A 184 -12.75 13.39 6.54
CA ASP A 184 -13.76 12.66 5.77
C ASP A 184 -13.09 11.76 4.73
N VAL A 185 -12.07 12.29 4.05
CA VAL A 185 -11.25 11.54 3.10
C VAL A 185 -10.52 10.37 3.76
N LEU A 186 -9.93 10.60 4.94
CA LEU A 186 -9.26 9.55 5.71
C LEU A 186 -10.25 8.47 6.12
N ARG A 187 -11.43 8.83 6.66
CA ARG A 187 -12.44 7.85 7.09
C ARG A 187 -12.96 7.00 5.93
N ALA A 188 -13.10 7.58 4.73
CA ALA A 188 -13.57 6.86 3.56
C ALA A 188 -12.56 5.83 3.03
N SER A 189 -11.26 6.13 3.16
CA SER A 189 -10.16 5.33 2.60
C SER A 189 -9.50 4.36 3.59
N PHE A 190 -9.62 4.62 4.89
CA PHE A 190 -8.97 3.82 5.93
C PHE A 190 -9.78 2.57 6.31
N PRO A 191 -9.11 1.44 6.59
CA PRO A 191 -7.70 1.13 6.33
C PRO A 191 -7.46 0.79 4.85
N ALA A 192 -6.20 0.86 4.40
CA ALA A 192 -5.85 0.49 3.03
C ALA A 192 -6.28 -0.94 2.70
N GLY A 193 -6.76 -1.16 1.47
CA GLY A 193 -7.14 -2.49 0.98
C GLY A 193 -5.97 -3.48 1.00
N THR A 194 -4.78 -3.01 0.64
CA THR A 194 -3.53 -3.76 0.66
C THR A 194 -3.12 -4.24 2.07
N LEU A 195 -3.64 -3.61 3.14
CA LEU A 195 -3.34 -3.97 4.52
C LEU A 195 -4.45 -4.77 5.21
N THR A 196 -5.56 -5.00 4.54
CA THR A 196 -6.71 -5.73 5.10
C THR A 196 -7.09 -6.93 4.26
N GLY A 197 -7.59 -6.70 3.06
CA GLY A 197 -8.17 -7.71 2.21
C GLY A 197 -9.43 -7.24 1.48
N ALA A 198 -10.07 -8.16 0.78
CA ALA A 198 -11.30 -7.94 0.03
C ALA A 198 -12.27 -9.10 0.28
N PRO A 199 -13.56 -8.84 0.62
CA PRO A 199 -14.12 -7.52 0.90
C PRO A 199 -13.54 -6.90 2.18
N LYS A 200 -13.52 -5.57 2.26
CA LYS A 200 -13.16 -4.89 3.52
C LYS A 200 -14.26 -5.13 4.55
N ALA A 201 -13.88 -5.57 5.74
CA ALA A 201 -14.82 -5.65 6.85
C ALA A 201 -15.30 -4.24 7.23
N HIS A 202 -16.57 -3.95 7.00
CA HIS A 202 -17.20 -2.72 7.48
C HIS A 202 -17.53 -2.89 8.96
N ARG A 203 -16.87 -2.14 9.84
CA ARG A 203 -17.45 -1.87 11.15
C ARG A 203 -18.54 -0.82 10.91
N GLY A 204 -19.81 -1.25 11.04
CA GLY A 204 -20.96 -0.35 11.11
C GLY A 204 -20.90 0.56 12.33
#